data_AF-A0A7J9FYX0-F1
#
_entry.id   AF-A0A7J9FYX0-F1
#
_cell.length_a   1.000
_cell.length_b   1.000
_cell.length_c   1.000
_cell.angle_alpha   90.00
_cell.angle_beta   90.00
_cell.angle_gamma   90.00
#
_symmetry.space_group_name_H-M   'P 1'
#
loop_
_entity.id
_entity.type
_entity.pdbx_description
1 polymer ?
#
loop_
_entity_poly.entity_id
_entity_poly.type
_entity_poly.pdbx_seq_one_letter_code
_entity_poly.pdbx_strand_id
1 'polypeptide(L)'
;GPAGLALAAESAKLGLNVGLIGPDLPFTNNYGLWEDEIKDLGLEKCMEHVWPNTIVYLDDDKPITIGRAYGRVDRRLLHEELLKRCVESGVMYLSSKVESIVEATDGHNLVACEYEHVVPCRLLVVASGAASGKLLQYEVGGPRVAMQSAYGIEVEVENNPYDPSMMVFMDYRDYAKEQVPCLGDQYPSFLYGMPMSSTRVFFEETCLALKEAMPMDFLKKKLMSRLLAMGIRIVKVYEEEWCYVPLGGSLPNMKQKNLAFGAAASMVHPATGYSIARSLSEAPNYASVIAKILKRDYSKGFLTFERNNWNMSIEGMQAKVGTHACKLDTEGSRTFFRIFFRLPSWMWQGFLGSTLSSIDLVVFAFSMFVIGPMDMKMLLIRHLLKDPTATTMISTYLTI
;
A
#
# COMPACT_ATOMS: atom_id res chain seq x y z
N GLY A 1 -4.05 12.86 4.75
CA GLY A 1 -3.20 11.81 4.13
C GLY A 1 -3.26 11.90 2.61
N PRO A 2 -2.30 11.29 1.88
CA PRO A 2 -2.14 11.47 0.43
C PRO A 2 -3.40 11.14 -0.39
N ALA A 3 -4.05 10.01 -0.10
CA ALA A 3 -5.25 9.57 -0.81
C ALA A 3 -6.42 10.56 -0.67
N GLY A 4 -6.66 11.06 0.55
CA GLY A 4 -7.73 12.02 0.82
C GLY A 4 -7.50 13.37 0.14
N LEU A 5 -6.27 13.89 0.17
CA LEU A 5 -5.90 15.14 -0.50
C LEU A 5 -6.09 15.02 -2.02
N ALA A 6 -5.57 13.96 -2.62
CA ALA A 6 -5.68 13.73 -4.06
C ALA A 6 -7.15 13.62 -4.51
N LEU A 7 -7.94 12.79 -3.83
CA LEU A 7 -9.35 12.65 -4.17
C LEU A 7 -10.13 13.96 -4.00
N ALA A 8 -9.83 14.73 -2.94
CA ALA A 8 -10.49 16.01 -2.70
C ALA A 8 -10.19 17.02 -3.83
N ALA A 9 -8.91 17.15 -4.22
CA ALA A 9 -8.50 18.01 -5.31
C ALA A 9 -9.15 17.60 -6.64
N GLU A 10 -9.09 16.32 -7.02
CA GLU A 10 -9.70 15.82 -8.27
C GLU A 10 -11.23 15.99 -8.28
N SER A 11 -11.89 15.80 -7.14
CA SER A 11 -13.33 16.02 -7.00
C SER A 11 -13.71 17.49 -7.17
N ALA A 12 -12.93 18.39 -6.59
CA ALA A 12 -13.18 19.84 -6.67
C ALA A 12 -12.93 20.38 -8.09
N LYS A 13 -11.90 19.88 -8.80
CA LYS A 13 -11.66 20.20 -10.24
C LYS A 13 -12.86 19.88 -11.14
N LEU A 14 -13.67 18.90 -10.76
CA LEU A 14 -14.90 18.54 -11.48
C LEU A 14 -16.11 19.41 -11.11
N GLY A 15 -15.92 20.46 -10.31
CA GLY A 15 -16.92 21.43 -9.90
C GLY A 15 -17.77 20.99 -8.71
N LEU A 16 -17.30 20.02 -7.90
CA LEU A 16 -17.97 19.64 -6.66
C LEU A 16 -17.57 20.59 -5.53
N ASN A 17 -18.50 20.88 -4.62
CA ASN A 17 -18.19 21.56 -3.37
C ASN A 17 -17.65 20.53 -2.37
N VAL A 18 -16.36 20.61 -2.05
CA VAL A 18 -15.63 19.57 -1.31
C VAL A 18 -15.09 20.13 0.00
N GLY A 19 -15.43 19.47 1.10
CA GLY A 19 -14.79 19.66 2.41
C GLY A 19 -13.87 18.49 2.74
N LEU A 20 -12.64 18.78 3.17
CA LEU A 20 -11.68 17.81 3.69
C LEU A 20 -11.59 17.99 5.21
N ILE A 21 -11.87 16.92 5.96
CA ILE A 21 -11.84 16.91 7.42
C ILE A 21 -10.77 15.93 7.89
N GLY A 22 -9.85 16.40 8.72
CA GLY A 22 -8.81 15.59 9.33
C GLY A 22 -7.80 16.46 10.07
N PRO A 23 -6.97 15.89 10.96
CA PRO A 23 -5.91 16.66 11.58
C PRO A 23 -4.81 16.98 10.56
N ASP A 24 -4.26 18.20 10.62
CA ASP A 24 -3.12 18.62 9.78
C ASP A 24 -1.84 18.06 10.39
N LEU A 25 -1.48 16.84 9.98
CA LEU A 25 -0.31 16.14 10.47
C LEU A 25 0.68 15.90 9.31
N PRO A 26 1.99 16.06 9.55
CA PRO A 26 2.99 15.76 8.54
C PRO A 26 2.95 14.29 8.15
N PHE A 27 3.36 13.99 6.92
CA PHE A 27 3.58 12.61 6.51
C PHE A 27 4.83 12.08 7.22
N THR A 28 4.66 11.03 8.02
CA THR A 28 5.73 10.44 8.83
C THR A 28 6.42 9.26 8.16
N ASN A 29 5.73 8.53 7.28
CA ASN A 29 6.29 7.32 6.69
C ASN A 29 7.12 7.65 5.46
N ASN A 30 8.24 6.94 5.26
CA ASN A 30 8.99 7.03 4.02
C ASN A 30 8.24 6.33 2.89
N TYR A 31 8.22 6.96 1.72
CA TYR A 31 7.57 6.41 0.53
C TYR A 31 8.60 6.18 -0.55
N GLY A 32 8.63 4.96 -1.07
CA GLY A 32 9.33 4.62 -2.30
C GLY A 32 8.34 4.45 -3.44
N LEU A 33 8.71 4.94 -4.63
CA LEU A 33 7.93 4.80 -5.85
C LEU A 33 8.85 4.50 -7.04
N TRP A 34 8.30 3.79 -8.02
CA TRP A 34 8.96 3.65 -9.31
C TRP A 34 8.98 5.00 -10.03
N GLU A 35 10.09 5.31 -10.71
CA GLU A 35 10.30 6.63 -11.31
C GLU A 35 9.28 6.95 -12.42
N ASP A 36 8.88 5.94 -13.19
CA ASP A 36 7.85 6.03 -14.21
C ASP A 36 6.46 6.32 -13.61
N GLU A 37 6.12 5.68 -12.48
CA GLU A 37 4.82 5.90 -11.83
C GLU A 37 4.69 7.31 -11.27
N ILE A 38 5.76 7.88 -10.71
CA ILE A 38 5.69 9.25 -10.19
C ILE A 38 5.70 10.30 -11.31
N LYS A 39 6.34 9.99 -12.45
CA LYS A 39 6.27 10.78 -13.69
C LYS A 39 4.85 10.86 -14.22
N ASP A 40 4.17 9.72 -14.32
CA ASP A 40 2.78 9.66 -14.79
C ASP A 40 1.81 10.46 -13.90
N LEU A 41 2.15 10.64 -12.62
CA LEU A 41 1.38 11.45 -11.66
C LEU A 41 1.73 12.95 -11.69
N GLY A 42 2.75 13.34 -12.47
CA GLY A 42 3.28 14.71 -12.51
C GLY A 42 3.83 15.15 -11.16
N LEU A 43 4.52 14.25 -10.45
CA LEU A 43 5.06 14.46 -9.11
C LEU A 43 6.58 14.26 -9.06
N GLU A 44 7.29 14.35 -10.19
CA GLU A 44 8.74 14.11 -10.25
C GLU A 44 9.52 15.05 -9.33
N LYS A 45 9.02 16.28 -9.16
CA LYS A 45 9.61 17.29 -8.27
C LYS A 45 9.54 16.91 -6.80
N CYS A 46 8.73 15.93 -6.43
CA CYS A 46 8.61 15.44 -5.06
C CYS A 46 9.63 14.34 -4.76
N MET A 47 10.49 13.94 -5.70
CA MET A 47 11.53 12.94 -5.44
C MET A 47 12.69 13.58 -4.67
N GLU A 48 13.02 13.00 -3.51
CA GLU A 48 14.22 13.34 -2.75
C GLU A 48 15.46 12.76 -3.45
N HIS A 49 15.35 11.51 -3.90
CA HIS A 49 16.44 10.78 -4.53
C HIS A 49 15.91 9.74 -5.51
N VAL A 50 16.63 9.52 -6.61
CA VAL A 50 16.30 8.52 -7.64
C VAL A 50 17.53 7.69 -7.92
N TRP A 51 17.40 6.36 -7.75
CA TRP A 51 18.37 5.38 -8.21
C TRP A 51 18.00 4.93 -9.62
N PRO A 52 18.90 5.07 -10.61
CA PRO A 52 18.64 4.64 -11.99
C PRO A 52 18.27 3.16 -12.14
N ASN A 53 18.67 2.33 -11.17
CA ASN A 53 18.43 0.90 -11.23
C ASN A 53 18.24 0.31 -9.83
N THR A 54 17.65 -0.88 -9.81
CA THR A 54 17.20 -1.57 -8.62
C THR A 54 17.71 -3.01 -8.62
N ILE A 55 18.10 -3.52 -7.45
CA ILE A 55 18.66 -4.87 -7.27
C ILE A 55 17.98 -5.65 -6.15
N VAL A 56 18.03 -6.98 -6.29
CA VAL A 56 17.56 -7.93 -5.28
C VAL A 56 18.66 -8.95 -5.02
N TYR A 57 19.00 -9.15 -3.74
CA TYR A 57 19.84 -10.25 -3.29
C TYR A 57 18.97 -11.34 -2.68
N LEU A 58 19.21 -12.58 -3.08
CA LEU A 58 18.45 -13.74 -2.59
C LEU A 58 19.26 -14.54 -1.57
N ASP A 59 20.25 -15.30 -2.03
CA ASP A 59 21.05 -16.23 -1.24
C ASP A 59 22.56 -16.11 -1.46
N ASP A 60 22.99 -15.44 -2.53
CA ASP A 60 24.40 -15.18 -2.84
C ASP A 60 24.70 -13.68 -3.06
N ASP A 61 25.98 -13.34 -3.19
CA ASP A 61 26.45 -11.97 -3.40
C ASP A 61 26.26 -11.44 -4.83
N LYS A 62 25.60 -12.19 -5.72
CA LYS A 62 25.28 -11.76 -7.08
C LYS A 62 23.84 -11.30 -7.14
N PRO A 63 23.59 -9.98 -7.22
CA PRO A 63 22.22 -9.48 -7.25
C PRO A 63 21.52 -9.78 -8.58
N ILE A 64 20.22 -9.97 -8.53
CA ILE A 64 19.32 -9.85 -9.68
C ILE A 64 19.11 -8.37 -9.94
N THR A 65 19.50 -7.90 -11.13
CA THR A 65 19.22 -6.52 -11.56
C THR A 65 17.82 -6.44 -12.16
N ILE A 66 16.97 -5.59 -11.58
CA ILE A 66 15.58 -5.40 -11.99
C ILE A 66 15.48 -4.55 -13.26
N GLY A 67 16.38 -3.58 -13.45
CA GLY A 67 16.37 -2.71 -14.63
C GLY A 67 15.27 -1.64 -14.61
N ARG A 68 14.77 -1.27 -13.43
CA ARG A 68 13.75 -0.22 -13.25
C ARG A 68 14.24 0.80 -12.22
N ALA A 69 14.16 2.07 -12.57
CA ALA A 69 14.51 3.17 -11.67
C ALA A 69 13.50 3.26 -10.53
N TYR A 70 14.00 3.50 -9.33
CA TYR A 70 13.21 3.63 -8.11
C TYR A 70 13.67 4.86 -7.37
N GLY A 71 12.81 5.45 -6.56
CA GLY A 71 13.28 6.54 -5.72
C GLY A 71 12.44 6.78 -4.49
N ARG A 72 13.02 7.60 -3.61
CA ARG A 72 12.43 7.99 -2.35
C ARG A 72 11.78 9.36 -2.51
N VAL A 73 10.55 9.46 -2.03
CA VAL A 73 9.75 10.68 -2.09
C VAL A 73 10.05 11.55 -0.89
N ASP A 74 10.29 12.84 -1.13
CA ASP A 74 10.31 13.87 -0.08
C ASP A 74 8.87 14.06 0.44
N ARG A 75 8.67 13.64 1.69
CA ARG A 75 7.39 13.68 2.41
C ARG A 75 6.81 15.10 2.49
N ARG A 76 7.67 16.10 2.66
CA ARG A 76 7.28 17.51 2.77
C ARG A 76 6.86 18.04 1.40
N LEU A 77 7.65 17.81 0.36
CA LEU A 77 7.31 18.24 -1.01
C LEU A 77 6.04 17.57 -1.50
N LEU A 78 5.83 16.28 -1.20
CA LEU A 78 4.58 15.59 -1.55
C LEU A 78 3.39 16.21 -0.81
N HIS A 79 3.53 16.48 0.49
CA HIS A 79 2.46 17.12 1.27
C HIS A 79 2.11 18.51 0.72
N GLU A 80 3.12 19.35 0.50
CA GLU A 80 2.98 20.72 -0.02
C GLU A 80 2.32 20.73 -1.41
N GLU A 81 2.75 19.86 -2.33
CA GLU A 81 2.20 19.77 -3.68
C GLU A 81 0.73 19.29 -3.66
N LEU A 82 0.39 18.28 -2.85
CA LEU A 82 -0.99 17.82 -2.73
C LEU A 82 -1.90 18.88 -2.07
N LEU A 83 -1.40 19.58 -1.05
CA LEU A 83 -2.13 20.67 -0.41
C LEU A 83 -2.35 21.84 -1.38
N LYS A 84 -1.32 22.20 -2.15
CA LYS A 84 -1.41 23.22 -3.20
C LYS A 84 -2.50 22.87 -4.22
N ARG A 85 -2.55 21.63 -4.71
CA ARG A 85 -3.62 21.16 -5.62
C ARG A 85 -5.01 21.30 -5.00
N CYS A 86 -5.18 21.03 -3.71
CA CYS A 86 -6.44 21.24 -3.00
C CYS A 86 -6.83 22.73 -2.96
N VAL A 87 -5.90 23.62 -2.60
CA VAL A 87 -6.13 25.07 -2.52
C VAL A 87 -6.50 25.65 -3.88
N GLU A 88 -5.74 25.32 -4.93
CA GLU A 88 -5.99 25.77 -6.30
C GLU A 88 -7.35 25.29 -6.83
N SER A 89 -7.84 24.16 -6.34
CA SER A 89 -9.14 23.59 -6.72
C SER A 89 -10.30 24.07 -5.85
N GLY A 90 -10.04 24.87 -4.80
CA GLY A 90 -11.07 25.41 -3.90
C GLY A 90 -11.61 24.44 -2.85
N VAL A 91 -10.82 23.43 -2.45
CA VAL A 91 -11.19 22.51 -1.36
C VAL A 91 -11.22 23.26 -0.02
N MET A 92 -12.32 23.13 0.72
CA MET A 92 -12.43 23.66 2.09
C MET A 92 -11.80 22.68 3.08
N TYR A 93 -11.14 23.19 4.11
CA TYR A 93 -10.45 22.36 5.10
C TYR A 93 -10.97 22.61 6.51
N LEU A 94 -11.17 21.53 7.27
CA LEU A 94 -11.45 21.57 8.70
C LEU A 94 -10.43 20.69 9.44
N SER A 95 -9.56 21.34 10.21
CA SER A 95 -8.62 20.65 11.11
C SER A 95 -9.36 20.12 12.33
N SER A 96 -9.99 18.97 12.20
CA SER A 96 -10.68 18.28 13.30
C SER A 96 -10.66 16.77 13.08
N LYS A 97 -10.84 16.01 14.15
CA LYS A 97 -10.99 14.56 14.09
C LYS A 97 -12.46 14.19 14.00
N VAL A 98 -12.80 13.32 13.07
CA VAL A 98 -14.15 12.76 12.95
C VAL A 98 -14.37 11.71 14.03
N GLU A 99 -15.42 11.86 14.82
CA GLU A 99 -15.80 10.92 15.89
C GLU A 99 -16.85 9.93 15.43
N SER A 100 -17.86 10.40 14.69
CA SER A 100 -18.95 9.55 14.19
C SER A 100 -19.61 10.14 12.93
N ILE A 101 -20.34 9.27 12.23
CA ILE A 101 -21.09 9.61 11.03
C ILE A 101 -22.52 9.13 11.26
N VAL A 102 -23.48 10.06 11.16
CA VAL A 102 -24.90 9.77 11.37
C VAL A 102 -25.68 10.15 10.13
N GLU A 103 -26.59 9.29 9.70
CA GLU A 103 -27.52 9.60 8.62
C GLU A 103 -28.69 10.42 9.15
N ALA A 104 -28.92 11.60 8.57
CA ALA A 104 -30.08 12.42 8.85
C ALA A 104 -31.33 11.90 8.12
N THR A 105 -32.50 12.30 8.60
CA THR A 105 -33.81 11.87 8.06
C THR A 105 -34.07 12.34 6.63
N ASP A 106 -33.37 13.37 6.18
CA ASP A 106 -33.41 13.90 4.81
C ASP A 106 -32.45 13.18 3.86
N GLY A 107 -31.72 12.16 4.34
CA GLY A 107 -30.78 11.36 3.57
C GLY A 107 -29.37 11.93 3.47
N HIS A 108 -29.10 13.10 4.06
CA HIS A 108 -27.76 13.65 4.20
C HIS A 108 -26.96 12.93 5.30
N ASN A 109 -25.63 12.97 5.20
CA ASN A 109 -24.74 12.52 6.26
C ASN A 109 -24.33 13.71 7.13
N LEU A 110 -24.44 13.54 8.44
CA LEU A 110 -23.92 14.46 9.44
C LEU A 110 -22.61 13.90 9.98
N VAL A 111 -21.52 14.63 9.75
CA VAL A 111 -20.19 14.25 10.23
C VAL A 111 -19.95 14.98 11.55
N ALA A 112 -19.98 14.23 12.66
CA ALA A 112 -19.68 14.76 13.98
C ALA A 112 -18.17 14.69 14.23
N CYS A 113 -17.58 15.83 14.53
CA CYS A 113 -16.16 16.00 14.79
C CYS A 113 -15.92 16.40 16.24
N GLU A 114 -14.66 16.33 16.68
CA GLU A 114 -14.25 16.87 17.98
C GLU A 114 -14.70 18.33 18.13
N TYR A 115 -14.96 18.73 19.37
CA TYR A 115 -15.47 20.07 19.76
C TYR A 115 -16.89 20.39 19.26
N GLU A 116 -17.74 19.36 19.15
CA GLU A 116 -19.18 19.49 18.78
C GLU A 116 -19.43 20.10 17.39
N HIS A 117 -18.42 20.10 16.52
CA HIS A 117 -18.59 20.52 15.13
C HIS A 117 -19.35 19.46 14.34
N VAL A 118 -20.46 19.86 13.70
CA VAL A 118 -21.24 18.98 12.82
C VAL A 118 -21.24 19.54 11.41
N VAL A 119 -20.75 18.75 10.45
CA VAL A 119 -20.69 19.12 9.03
C VAL A 119 -21.69 18.29 8.23
N PRO A 120 -22.75 18.89 7.66
CA PRO A 120 -23.67 18.19 6.78
C PRO A 120 -23.06 18.01 5.39
N CYS A 121 -23.23 16.81 4.80
CA CYS A 121 -22.78 16.51 3.45
C CYS A 121 -23.73 15.54 2.74
N ARG A 122 -23.75 15.58 1.41
CA ARG A 122 -24.56 14.65 0.58
C ARG A 122 -23.87 13.29 0.43
N LEU A 123 -22.54 13.30 0.37
CA LEU A 123 -21.72 12.13 0.19
C LEU A 123 -20.49 12.24 1.07
N LEU A 124 -20.12 11.12 1.68
CA LEU A 124 -18.94 11.00 2.50
C LEU A 124 -18.01 9.92 1.95
N VAL A 125 -16.72 10.25 1.86
CA VAL A 125 -15.65 9.30 1.53
C VAL A 125 -14.63 9.30 2.66
N VAL A 126 -14.42 8.13 3.26
CA VAL A 126 -13.46 7.91 4.34
C VAL A 126 -12.11 7.52 3.72
N ALA A 127 -11.10 8.36 3.95
CA ALA A 127 -9.73 8.17 3.48
C ALA A 127 -8.68 8.22 4.62
N SER A 128 -9.07 7.78 5.82
CA SER A 128 -8.28 7.83 7.06
C SER A 128 -7.29 6.65 7.24
N GLY A 129 -6.84 6.05 6.14
CA GLY A 129 -5.94 4.90 6.18
C GLY A 129 -6.63 3.60 6.63
N ALA A 130 -5.86 2.57 6.96
CA ALA A 130 -6.40 1.26 7.31
C ALA A 130 -7.09 1.20 8.70
N ALA A 131 -6.86 2.20 9.57
CA ALA A 131 -7.48 2.30 10.89
C ALA A 131 -8.88 2.94 10.86
N SER A 132 -9.66 2.70 9.80
CA SER A 132 -10.96 3.34 9.56
C SER A 132 -12.16 2.60 10.15
N GLY A 133 -11.93 1.54 10.94
CA GLY A 133 -12.96 0.61 11.42
C GLY A 133 -14.09 1.21 12.26
N LYS A 134 -13.92 2.40 12.84
CA LYS A 134 -15.01 3.11 13.54
C LYS A 134 -15.97 3.84 12.60
N LEU A 135 -15.53 4.17 11.38
CA LEU A 135 -16.25 4.98 10.42
C LEU A 135 -16.81 4.17 9.23
N LEU A 136 -16.27 2.96 9.04
CA LEU A 136 -16.62 2.05 7.96
C LEU A 136 -16.97 0.67 8.51
N GLN A 137 -17.98 0.05 7.89
CA GLN A 137 -18.29 -1.36 8.06
C GLN A 137 -17.55 -2.18 7.00
N TYR A 138 -17.07 -3.36 7.38
CA TYR A 138 -16.37 -4.28 6.48
C TYR A 138 -17.14 -5.59 6.39
N GLU A 139 -16.95 -6.33 5.29
CA GLU A 139 -17.61 -7.62 5.09
C GLU A 139 -17.26 -8.63 6.20
N VAL A 140 -18.31 -9.30 6.69
CA VAL A 140 -18.20 -10.33 7.73
C VAL A 140 -17.74 -11.63 7.09
N GLY A 141 -16.69 -12.24 7.65
CA GLY A 141 -16.13 -13.49 7.12
C GLY A 141 -15.15 -13.28 5.96
N GLY A 142 -14.76 -12.03 5.66
CA GLY A 142 -13.67 -11.74 4.74
C GLY A 142 -12.31 -12.25 5.24
N PRO A 143 -11.29 -12.22 4.37
CA PRO A 143 -9.99 -12.80 4.68
C PRO A 143 -9.31 -12.09 5.84
N ARG A 144 -8.53 -12.84 6.62
CA ARG A 144 -7.78 -12.26 7.73
C ARG A 144 -6.72 -11.31 7.20
N VAL A 145 -6.64 -10.12 7.81
CA VAL A 145 -5.56 -9.17 7.57
C VAL A 145 -4.24 -9.82 7.95
N ALA A 146 -3.27 -9.80 7.03
CA ALA A 146 -1.88 -10.05 7.36
C ALA A 146 -1.20 -8.71 7.68
N MET A 147 -0.14 -8.74 8.47
CA MET A 147 0.60 -7.56 8.86
C MET A 147 2.02 -7.66 8.35
N GLN A 148 2.44 -6.65 7.60
CA GLN A 148 3.85 -6.39 7.34
C GLN A 148 4.35 -5.42 8.41
N SER A 149 5.49 -5.76 8.99
CA SER A 149 6.13 -4.96 10.03
C SER A 149 7.54 -4.62 9.59
N ALA A 150 7.92 -3.35 9.73
CA ALA A 150 9.21 -2.86 9.33
C ALA A 150 9.80 -1.89 10.37
N TYR A 151 11.10 -1.98 10.55
CA TYR A 151 11.89 -1.05 11.35
C TYR A 151 13.00 -0.48 10.48
N GLY A 152 12.99 0.84 10.31
CA GLY A 152 13.92 1.58 9.48
C GLY A 152 14.81 2.52 10.29
N ILE A 153 16.05 2.72 9.85
CA ILE A 153 16.94 3.77 10.33
C ILE A 153 17.63 4.44 9.16
N GLU A 154 17.75 5.76 9.24
CA GLU A 154 18.63 6.51 8.36
C GLU A 154 19.90 6.88 9.10
N VAL A 155 21.05 6.50 8.54
CA VAL A 155 22.33 6.58 9.25
C VAL A 155 23.46 7.10 8.37
N GLU A 156 24.45 7.66 9.03
CA GLU A 156 25.80 7.79 8.51
C GLU A 156 26.62 6.56 8.91
N VAL A 157 27.37 5.99 7.96
CA VAL A 157 28.20 4.80 8.14
C VAL A 157 29.62 5.06 7.66
N GLU A 158 30.59 4.41 8.30
CA GLU A 158 32.00 4.46 7.87
C GLU A 158 32.22 3.71 6.55
N ASN A 159 31.46 2.64 6.33
CA ASN A 159 31.58 1.76 5.19
C ASN A 159 30.18 1.37 4.67
N ASN A 160 29.77 1.99 3.57
CA ASN A 160 28.55 1.59 2.85
C ASN A 160 28.84 0.31 2.02
N PRO A 161 28.12 -0.80 2.25
CA PRO A 161 28.33 -2.04 1.50
C PRO A 161 27.69 -2.03 0.10
N TYR A 162 26.91 -1.01 -0.23
CA TYR A 162 26.11 -0.93 -1.45
C TYR A 162 26.59 0.17 -2.38
N ASP A 163 26.41 -0.04 -3.69
CA ASP A 163 26.63 0.99 -4.72
C ASP A 163 25.58 2.10 -4.57
N PRO A 164 25.97 3.37 -4.32
CA PRO A 164 25.03 4.48 -4.19
C PRO A 164 24.18 4.79 -5.43
N SER A 165 24.53 4.24 -6.60
CA SER A 165 23.70 4.35 -7.81
C SER A 165 22.59 3.30 -7.89
N MET A 166 22.54 2.36 -6.94
CA MET A 166 21.62 1.22 -6.97
C MET A 166 20.68 1.24 -5.77
N MET A 167 19.39 1.04 -6.02
CA MET A 167 18.41 0.77 -4.97
C MET A 167 18.44 -0.71 -4.58
N VAL A 168 18.68 -1.02 -3.30
CA VAL A 168 18.56 -2.38 -2.78
C VAL A 168 17.10 -2.61 -2.37
N PHE A 169 16.34 -3.21 -3.28
CA PHE A 169 14.93 -3.45 -3.09
C PHE A 169 14.65 -4.56 -2.10
N MET A 170 15.39 -5.66 -2.19
CA MET A 170 15.25 -6.75 -1.22
C MET A 170 16.58 -7.44 -1.06
N ASP A 171 17.09 -7.52 0.17
CA ASP A 171 18.26 -8.31 0.52
C ASP A 171 17.89 -9.43 1.50
N TYR A 172 17.66 -10.61 0.93
CA TYR A 172 17.34 -11.85 1.64
C TYR A 172 18.58 -12.64 2.07
N ARG A 173 19.80 -12.14 1.82
CA ARG A 173 21.02 -12.85 2.25
C ARG A 173 21.01 -13.04 3.75
N ASP A 174 21.42 -14.22 4.16
CA ASP A 174 21.54 -14.55 5.56
C ASP A 174 22.93 -14.18 6.05
N TYR A 175 22.97 -13.15 6.91
CA TYR A 175 24.18 -12.66 7.57
C TYR A 175 24.30 -13.19 9.00
N ALA A 176 23.32 -13.94 9.51
CA ALA A 176 23.29 -14.44 10.89
C ALA A 176 24.03 -15.77 11.09
N LYS A 177 24.89 -16.17 10.13
CA LYS A 177 25.47 -17.52 9.95
C LYS A 177 26.18 -18.16 11.17
N GLU A 178 26.34 -17.47 12.30
CA GLU A 178 27.04 -17.96 13.49
C GLU A 178 26.28 -17.80 14.82
N GLN A 179 25.01 -17.35 14.83
CA GLN A 179 24.24 -17.22 16.08
C GLN A 179 23.38 -18.45 16.38
N VAL A 180 23.31 -18.82 17.66
CA VAL A 180 22.39 -19.84 18.18
C VAL A 180 20.98 -19.47 17.74
N PRO A 181 20.20 -20.40 17.12
CA PRO A 181 18.87 -20.10 16.64
C PRO A 181 18.03 -19.46 17.75
N CYS A 182 17.68 -18.20 17.57
CA CYS A 182 16.80 -17.48 18.46
C CYS A 182 15.35 -17.69 18.00
N LEU A 183 14.38 -17.57 18.91
CA LEU A 183 12.97 -17.84 18.61
C LEU A 183 12.44 -17.03 17.40
N GLY A 184 13.09 -15.91 17.07
CA GLY A 184 12.74 -15.04 15.97
C GLY A 184 13.37 -15.36 14.61
N ASP A 185 14.30 -16.30 14.52
CA ASP A 185 14.83 -16.81 13.24
C ASP A 185 13.77 -17.61 12.46
N GLN A 186 12.65 -17.91 13.12
CA GLN A 186 11.47 -18.52 12.52
C GLN A 186 10.69 -17.56 11.61
N TYR A 187 10.94 -16.25 11.69
CA TYR A 187 10.24 -15.25 10.89
C TYR A 187 11.13 -14.72 9.76
N PRO A 188 10.79 -15.03 8.49
CA PRO A 188 11.55 -14.56 7.35
C PRO A 188 11.43 -13.04 7.24
N SER A 189 12.59 -12.41 7.06
CA SER A 189 12.70 -10.98 6.84
C SER A 189 13.80 -10.69 5.83
N PHE A 190 13.73 -9.51 5.23
CA PHE A 190 14.73 -9.01 4.31
C PHE A 190 15.05 -7.55 4.64
N LEU A 191 16.14 -7.06 4.07
CA LEU A 191 16.59 -5.70 4.25
C LEU A 191 16.30 -4.87 2.98
N TYR A 192 15.64 -3.71 3.12
CA TYR A 192 15.73 -2.63 2.14
C TYR A 192 16.99 -1.79 2.42
N GLY A 193 17.69 -1.41 1.36
CA GLY A 193 18.82 -0.49 1.43
C GLY A 193 18.65 0.64 0.43
N MET A 194 18.61 1.87 0.93
CA MET A 194 18.48 3.10 0.14
C MET A 194 19.75 3.95 0.36
N PRO A 195 20.85 3.68 -0.36
CA PRO A 195 22.07 4.43 -0.19
C PRO A 195 21.96 5.79 -0.88
N MET A 196 21.89 6.85 -0.06
CA MET A 196 21.79 8.23 -0.53
C MET A 196 23.14 8.81 -0.97
N SER A 197 24.23 8.24 -0.47
CA SER A 197 25.61 8.58 -0.82
C SER A 197 26.55 7.43 -0.44
N SER A 198 27.86 7.63 -0.55
CA SER A 198 28.87 6.67 -0.09
C SER A 198 28.89 6.47 1.43
N THR A 199 28.29 7.37 2.22
CA THR A 199 28.29 7.29 3.70
C THR A 199 26.92 7.40 4.32
N ARG A 200 25.87 7.86 3.61
CA ARG A 200 24.51 8.00 4.14
C ARG A 200 23.59 6.96 3.52
N VAL A 201 22.95 6.14 4.36
CA VAL A 201 22.10 5.02 3.91
C VAL A 201 20.88 4.90 4.82
N PHE A 202 19.71 4.68 4.23
CA PHE A 202 18.54 4.21 4.95
C PHE A 202 18.45 2.68 4.84
N PHE A 203 18.35 2.02 5.99
CA PHE A 203 18.22 0.58 6.13
C PHE A 203 16.88 0.26 6.77
N GLU A 204 16.13 -0.70 6.22
CA GLU A 204 14.87 -1.16 6.82
C GLU A 204 14.79 -2.68 6.84
N GLU A 205 14.63 -3.26 8.03
CA GLU A 205 14.36 -4.68 8.19
C GLU A 205 12.85 -4.93 8.17
N THR A 206 12.40 -5.76 7.23
CA THR A 206 10.98 -5.94 6.93
C THR A 206 10.58 -7.42 7.02
N CYS A 207 9.57 -7.71 7.84
CA CYS A 207 8.89 -9.02 7.88
C CYS A 207 7.61 -8.97 7.04
N LEU A 208 7.49 -9.87 6.06
CA LEU A 208 6.29 -9.95 5.22
C LEU A 208 5.17 -10.73 5.91
N ALA A 209 3.97 -10.14 5.88
CA ALA A 209 2.71 -10.87 5.91
C ALA A 209 2.53 -11.89 7.05
N LEU A 210 2.76 -11.47 8.28
CA LEU A 210 2.50 -12.27 9.47
C LEU A 210 1.04 -12.13 9.94
N LYS A 211 0.55 -13.08 10.74
CA LYS A 211 -0.82 -13.00 11.29
C LYS A 211 -0.95 -11.85 12.28
N GLU A 212 0.15 -11.54 12.96
CA GLU A 212 0.24 -10.52 13.98
C GLU A 212 1.44 -9.65 13.67
N ALA A 213 1.37 -8.39 14.11
CA ALA A 213 2.48 -7.45 14.03
C ALA A 213 3.71 -7.99 14.79
N MET A 214 4.89 -7.87 14.20
CA MET A 214 6.13 -8.17 14.93
C MET A 214 6.42 -7.06 15.95
N PRO A 215 6.91 -7.41 17.15
CA PRO A 215 7.38 -6.40 18.09
C PRO A 215 8.52 -5.57 17.49
N MET A 216 8.45 -4.24 17.59
CA MET A 216 9.45 -3.34 17.01
C MET A 216 10.86 -3.57 17.60
N ASP A 217 10.95 -3.85 18.89
CA ASP A 217 12.23 -4.17 19.54
C ASP A 217 12.90 -5.41 18.93
N PHE A 218 12.10 -6.35 18.43
CA PHE A 218 12.63 -7.53 17.76
C PHE A 218 13.23 -7.15 16.41
N LEU A 219 12.50 -6.39 15.58
CA LEU A 219 13.01 -5.92 14.28
C LEU A 219 14.23 -5.03 14.42
N LYS A 220 14.25 -4.13 15.43
CA LYS A 220 15.40 -3.29 15.76
C LYS A 220 16.62 -4.13 16.08
N LYS A 221 16.50 -5.12 16.98
CA LYS A 221 17.61 -6.04 17.30
C LYS A 221 18.09 -6.80 16.06
N LYS A 222 17.16 -7.28 15.24
CA LYS A 222 17.49 -8.03 14.01
C LYS A 222 18.25 -7.15 13.02
N LEU A 223 17.79 -5.92 12.78
CA LEU A 223 18.48 -4.96 11.93
C LEU A 223 19.89 -4.68 12.44
N MET A 224 20.04 -4.33 13.72
CA MET A 224 21.36 -4.01 14.30
C MET A 224 22.32 -5.21 14.23
N SER A 225 21.84 -6.43 14.51
CA SER A 225 22.64 -7.65 14.37
C SER A 225 23.06 -7.89 12.93
N ARG A 226 22.17 -7.67 11.95
CA ARG A 226 22.49 -7.79 10.52
C ARG A 226 23.57 -6.78 10.11
N LEU A 227 23.39 -5.50 10.45
CA LEU A 227 24.36 -4.46 10.11
C LEU A 227 25.74 -4.76 10.71
N LEU A 228 25.79 -5.23 11.96
CA LEU A 228 27.03 -5.65 12.60
C LEU A 228 27.69 -6.84 11.88
N ALA A 229 26.91 -7.86 11.50
CA ALA A 229 27.42 -9.03 10.79
C ALA A 229 27.91 -8.69 9.36
N MET A 230 27.32 -7.67 8.74
CA MET A 230 27.81 -7.09 7.48
C MET A 230 29.07 -6.22 7.67
N GLY A 231 29.54 -6.03 8.91
CA GLY A 231 30.68 -5.18 9.25
C GLY A 231 30.41 -3.69 9.11
N ILE A 232 29.14 -3.26 9.08
CA ILE A 232 28.74 -1.86 8.91
C ILE A 232 28.85 -1.14 10.26
N ARG A 233 29.65 -0.08 10.32
CA ARG A 233 29.77 0.77 11.51
C ARG A 233 28.98 2.06 11.35
N ILE A 234 27.97 2.25 12.21
CA ILE A 234 27.14 3.45 12.27
C ILE A 234 27.89 4.54 13.03
N VAL A 235 28.06 5.69 12.39
CA VAL A 235 28.65 6.91 12.96
C VAL A 235 27.57 7.78 13.59
N LYS A 236 26.41 7.89 12.94
CA LYS A 236 25.32 8.77 13.36
C LYS A 236 23.97 8.24 12.89
N VAL A 237 22.94 8.42 13.71
CA VAL A 237 21.53 8.17 13.34
C VAL A 237 20.84 9.50 13.08
N TYR A 238 20.19 9.62 11.93
CA TYR A 238 19.40 10.78 11.52
C TYR A 238 17.92 10.60 11.85
N GLU A 239 17.38 9.40 11.59
CA GLU A 239 15.96 9.11 11.72
C GLU A 239 15.74 7.64 12.10
N GLU A 240 14.68 7.37 12.86
CA GLU A 240 14.11 6.02 13.06
C GLU A 240 12.67 6.00 12.53
N GLU A 241 12.28 4.90 11.88
CA GLU A 241 10.94 4.70 11.35
C GLU A 241 10.35 3.36 11.82
N TRP A 242 9.09 3.39 12.26
CA TRP A 242 8.35 2.22 12.69
C TRP A 242 7.10 2.07 11.84
N CYS A 243 7.00 0.95 11.12
CA CYS A 243 5.94 0.78 10.13
C CYS A 243 5.15 -0.51 10.36
N TYR A 244 3.82 -0.36 10.39
CA TYR A 244 2.86 -1.46 10.36
C TYR A 244 1.95 -1.27 9.16
N VAL A 245 2.00 -2.21 8.22
CA VAL A 245 1.20 -2.18 7.00
C VAL A 245 0.24 -3.37 6.99
N PRO A 246 -1.06 -3.15 7.17
CA PRO A 246 -2.04 -4.20 6.99
C PRO A 246 -2.12 -4.55 5.50
N LEU A 247 -1.90 -5.83 5.21
CA LEU A 247 -1.94 -6.43 3.89
C LEU A 247 -3.21 -7.27 3.75
N GLY A 248 -3.99 -6.97 2.71
CA GLY A 248 -5.29 -7.60 2.48
C GLY A 248 -6.33 -7.20 3.53
N GLY A 249 -7.27 -8.11 3.80
CA GLY A 249 -8.39 -7.89 4.71
C GLY A 249 -9.76 -7.88 4.02
N SER A 250 -10.81 -7.81 4.82
CA SER A 250 -12.18 -7.64 4.32
C SER A 250 -12.30 -6.36 3.49
N LEU A 251 -13.10 -6.42 2.42
CA LEU A 251 -13.50 -5.23 1.69
C LEU A 251 -14.52 -4.42 2.50
N PRO A 252 -14.60 -3.10 2.29
CA PRO A 252 -15.69 -2.29 2.82
C PRO A 252 -17.05 -2.88 2.41
N ASN A 253 -18.01 -2.93 3.32
CA ASN A 253 -19.35 -3.41 3.05
C ASN A 253 -20.02 -2.50 2.01
N MET A 254 -20.40 -3.06 0.87
CA MET A 254 -20.92 -2.32 -0.27
C MET A 254 -22.36 -1.84 -0.11
N LYS A 255 -23.08 -2.36 0.88
CA LYS A 255 -24.43 -1.92 1.23
C LYS A 255 -24.43 -0.66 2.10
N GLN A 256 -23.28 -0.25 2.62
CA GLN A 256 -23.17 0.95 3.44
C GLN A 256 -23.15 2.21 2.57
N LYS A 257 -23.58 3.35 3.11
CA LYS A 257 -23.56 4.63 2.39
C LYS A 257 -22.18 5.30 2.36
N ASN A 258 -21.41 5.09 3.42
CA ASN A 258 -20.08 5.68 3.56
C ASN A 258 -19.13 4.99 2.58
N LEU A 259 -18.54 5.78 1.69
CA LEU A 259 -17.56 5.26 0.76
C LEU A 259 -16.19 5.21 1.42
N ALA A 260 -15.33 4.33 0.94
CA ALA A 260 -13.94 4.24 1.34
C ALA A 260 -13.03 4.60 0.16
N PHE A 261 -11.86 5.18 0.45
CA PHE A 261 -10.81 5.42 -0.54
C PHE A 261 -9.40 5.26 0.03
N GLY A 262 -8.44 4.90 -0.82
CA GLY A 262 -7.06 4.61 -0.44
C GLY A 262 -6.97 3.37 0.45
N ALA A 263 -6.08 3.40 1.45
CA ALA A 263 -5.90 2.27 2.36
C ALA A 263 -7.16 1.92 3.17
N ALA A 264 -8.10 2.85 3.37
CA ALA A 264 -9.39 2.55 4.00
C ALA A 264 -10.27 1.63 3.13
N ALA A 265 -10.06 1.66 1.82
CA ALA A 265 -10.72 0.81 0.83
C ALA A 265 -9.88 -0.42 0.44
N SER A 266 -8.89 -0.80 1.25
CA SER A 266 -7.99 -1.91 0.94
C SER A 266 -7.21 -1.73 -0.37
N MET A 267 -6.92 -0.48 -0.79
CA MET A 267 -6.06 -0.18 -1.94
C MET A 267 -4.55 -0.37 -1.65
N VAL A 268 -4.21 -0.96 -0.51
CA VAL A 268 -2.85 -1.36 -0.18
C VAL A 268 -2.50 -2.60 -1.00
N HIS A 269 -1.39 -2.56 -1.72
CA HIS A 269 -0.93 -3.69 -2.49
C HIS A 269 -0.57 -4.86 -1.54
N PRO A 270 -1.27 -5.99 -1.64
CA PRO A 270 -1.22 -7.05 -0.63
C PRO A 270 0.11 -7.82 -0.58
N ALA A 271 0.97 -7.69 -1.59
CA ALA A 271 2.30 -8.32 -1.58
C ALA A 271 3.44 -7.37 -1.15
N THR A 272 3.26 -6.06 -1.26
CA THR A 272 4.35 -5.08 -1.05
C THR A 272 4.04 -4.00 -0.02
N GLY A 273 2.76 -3.78 0.30
CA GLY A 273 2.31 -2.66 1.11
C GLY A 273 2.18 -1.34 0.37
N TYR A 274 2.42 -1.29 -0.94
CA TYR A 274 2.39 -0.05 -1.72
C TYR A 274 0.97 0.46 -1.90
N SER A 275 0.74 1.74 -1.65
CA SER A 275 -0.61 2.32 -1.73
C SER A 275 -0.66 3.71 -2.35
N ILE A 276 0.43 4.48 -2.31
CA ILE A 276 0.44 5.88 -2.77
C ILE A 276 0.20 5.96 -4.28
N ALA A 277 1.05 5.35 -5.09
CA ALA A 277 0.95 5.43 -6.56
C ALA A 277 -0.48 5.09 -7.03
N ARG A 278 -1.00 3.96 -6.54
CA ARG A 278 -2.36 3.50 -6.83
C ARG A 278 -3.45 4.46 -6.35
N SER A 279 -3.35 4.98 -5.12
CA SER A 279 -4.36 5.92 -4.60
C SER A 279 -4.38 7.22 -5.39
N LEU A 280 -3.21 7.71 -5.81
CA LEU A 280 -3.11 8.94 -6.58
C LEU A 280 -3.59 8.74 -8.03
N SER A 281 -3.25 7.61 -8.67
CA SER A 281 -3.66 7.32 -10.05
C SER A 281 -5.16 7.03 -10.20
N GLU A 282 -5.80 6.44 -9.18
CA GLU A 282 -7.23 6.14 -9.19
C GLU A 282 -8.11 7.34 -8.78
N ALA A 283 -7.55 8.36 -8.12
CA ALA A 283 -8.30 9.52 -7.64
C ALA A 283 -9.10 10.24 -8.75
N PRO A 284 -8.56 10.50 -9.96
CA PRO A 284 -9.32 11.14 -11.04
C PRO A 284 -10.52 10.31 -11.51
N ASN A 285 -10.35 9.00 -11.63
CA ASN A 285 -11.43 8.08 -12.04
C ASN A 285 -12.53 8.05 -10.97
N TYR A 286 -12.14 7.96 -9.69
CA TYR A 286 -13.06 7.91 -8.57
C TYR A 286 -13.86 9.22 -8.46
N ALA A 287 -13.17 10.36 -8.56
CA ALA A 287 -13.78 11.69 -8.60
C ALA A 287 -14.76 11.84 -9.77
N SER A 288 -14.41 11.34 -10.97
CA SER A 288 -15.27 11.37 -12.15
C SER A 288 -16.58 10.61 -11.95
N VAL A 289 -16.52 9.43 -11.33
CA VAL A 289 -17.71 8.64 -10.99
C VAL A 289 -18.59 9.39 -9.99
N ILE A 290 -18.01 9.90 -8.89
CA ILE A 290 -18.76 10.68 -7.89
C ILE A 290 -19.43 11.90 -8.52
N ALA A 291 -18.70 12.67 -9.33
CA ALA A 291 -19.22 13.88 -9.95
C ALA A 291 -20.38 13.58 -10.90
N LYS A 292 -20.28 12.53 -11.71
CA LYS A 292 -21.39 12.09 -12.59
C LYS A 292 -22.63 11.75 -11.79
N ILE A 293 -22.48 11.07 -10.66
CA ILE A 293 -23.62 10.67 -9.85
C ILE A 293 -24.28 11.88 -9.18
N LEU A 294 -23.49 12.75 -8.52
CA LEU A 294 -24.02 13.92 -7.83
C LEU A 294 -24.68 14.95 -8.77
N LYS A 295 -24.21 15.07 -10.02
CA LYS A 295 -24.81 15.95 -11.05
C LYS A 295 -26.11 15.39 -11.64
N ARG A 296 -26.23 14.07 -11.80
CA ARG A 296 -27.48 13.42 -12.25
C ARG A 296 -28.60 13.57 -11.22
N ASP A 297 -28.25 13.50 -9.94
CA ASP A 297 -29.19 13.70 -8.84
C ASP A 297 -29.78 15.15 -8.85
N TYR A 298 -28.95 16.15 -9.17
CA TYR A 298 -29.41 17.54 -9.28
C TYR A 298 -30.43 17.77 -10.43
N SER A 299 -30.36 16.97 -11.50
CA SER A 299 -31.20 17.14 -12.70
C SER A 299 -32.52 16.38 -12.66
N LYS A 300 -32.67 15.36 -11.79
CA LYS A 300 -33.94 14.61 -11.63
C LYS A 300 -34.88 15.22 -10.57
N GLY A 301 -34.45 16.25 -9.83
CA GLY A 301 -35.20 16.81 -8.71
C GLY A 301 -35.19 15.87 -7.50
N PHE A 302 -35.41 16.43 -6.30
CA PHE A 302 -35.26 15.80 -4.97
C PHE A 302 -36.09 14.52 -4.70
N LEU A 303 -36.82 13.99 -5.69
CA LEU A 303 -37.66 12.82 -5.54
C LEU A 303 -36.89 11.59 -6.03
N THR A 304 -36.40 10.84 -5.05
CA THR A 304 -35.80 9.50 -5.12
C THR A 304 -34.41 9.41 -5.75
N PHE A 305 -33.41 9.40 -4.87
CA PHE A 305 -32.09 8.84 -5.15
C PHE A 305 -32.27 7.38 -5.63
N GLU A 306 -32.30 7.15 -6.94
CA GLU A 306 -32.41 5.81 -7.53
C GLU A 306 -31.12 5.01 -7.28
N ARG A 307 -31.14 4.29 -6.14
CA ARG A 307 -30.09 3.47 -5.53
C ARG A 307 -29.44 2.40 -6.42
N ASN A 308 -30.08 1.98 -7.51
CA ASN A 308 -29.64 0.78 -8.24
C ASN A 308 -28.41 1.01 -9.15
N ASN A 309 -28.25 2.21 -9.72
CA ASN A 309 -27.08 2.53 -10.56
C ASN A 309 -25.83 2.92 -9.74
N TRP A 310 -26.04 3.32 -8.47
CA TRP A 310 -25.00 3.63 -7.49
C TRP A 310 -24.17 2.39 -7.14
N ASN A 311 -24.84 1.28 -6.88
CA ASN A 311 -24.21 0.04 -6.43
C ASN A 311 -23.27 -0.55 -7.50
N MET A 312 -23.71 -0.71 -8.76
CA MET A 312 -22.88 -1.37 -9.79
C MET A 312 -21.58 -0.64 -10.14
N SER A 313 -21.58 0.70 -10.14
CA SER A 313 -20.37 1.47 -10.50
C SER A 313 -19.33 1.52 -9.38
N ILE A 314 -19.78 1.47 -8.13
CA ILE A 314 -18.90 1.44 -6.94
C ILE A 314 -18.46 0.01 -6.61
N GLU A 315 -19.34 -0.98 -6.82
CA GLU A 315 -19.04 -2.42 -6.71
C GLU A 315 -17.85 -2.80 -7.60
N GLY A 316 -17.85 -2.39 -8.88
CA GLY A 316 -16.73 -2.65 -9.79
C GLY A 316 -15.41 -1.97 -9.42
N MET A 317 -15.45 -0.89 -8.63
CA MET A 317 -14.26 -0.12 -8.22
C MET A 317 -13.62 -0.67 -6.93
N GLN A 318 -14.44 -1.16 -6.01
CA GLN A 318 -14.01 -1.72 -4.73
C GLN A 318 -13.72 -3.25 -4.81
N ALA A 319 -14.27 -3.98 -5.80
CA ALA A 319 -14.08 -5.44 -5.95
C ALA A 319 -12.70 -5.89 -6.47
N LYS A 320 -11.77 -4.97 -6.78
CA LYS A 320 -10.52 -5.29 -7.49
C LYS A 320 -9.34 -5.74 -6.61
N VAL A 321 -9.50 -6.00 -5.31
CA VAL A 321 -8.34 -6.29 -4.44
C VAL A 321 -8.63 -7.31 -3.36
N GLY A 322 -8.12 -8.52 -3.57
CA GLY A 322 -8.08 -9.53 -2.53
C GLY A 322 -7.09 -10.62 -2.93
N THR A 323 -5.80 -10.30 -2.98
CA THR A 323 -4.79 -11.38 -2.97
C THR A 323 -4.31 -11.62 -1.55
N HIS A 324 -4.21 -12.90 -1.23
CA HIS A 324 -3.77 -13.38 0.07
C HIS A 324 -2.26 -13.40 0.07
N ALA A 325 -1.66 -12.80 1.10
CA ALA A 325 -0.24 -12.92 1.29
C ALA A 325 0.10 -14.35 1.71
N CYS A 326 0.83 -15.06 0.85
CA CYS A 326 1.25 -16.43 1.12
C CYS A 326 2.36 -16.42 2.18
N LYS A 327 2.17 -17.22 3.24
CA LYS A 327 3.22 -17.47 4.22
C LYS A 327 4.27 -18.38 3.59
N LEU A 328 5.41 -17.80 3.26
CA LEU A 328 6.61 -18.51 2.84
C LEU A 328 7.67 -18.30 3.93
N ASP A 329 8.48 -19.31 4.21
CA ASP A 329 9.70 -19.16 4.97
C ASP A 329 10.77 -18.43 4.12
N THR A 330 12.00 -18.28 4.63
CA THR A 330 13.04 -17.54 3.93
C THR A 330 13.38 -18.20 2.59
N GLU A 331 13.51 -19.54 2.57
CA GLU A 331 13.86 -20.27 1.36
C GLU A 331 12.71 -20.29 0.33
N GLY A 332 11.47 -20.43 0.80
CA GLY A 332 10.28 -20.26 -0.01
C GLY A 332 10.18 -18.86 -0.60
N SER A 333 10.51 -17.82 0.17
CA SER A 333 10.51 -16.42 -0.30
C SER A 333 11.58 -16.20 -1.37
N ARG A 334 12.81 -16.68 -1.13
CA ARG A 334 13.90 -16.63 -2.12
C ARG A 334 13.51 -17.33 -3.41
N THR A 335 12.92 -18.52 -3.30
CA THR A 335 12.43 -19.29 -4.45
C THR A 335 11.34 -18.56 -5.21
N PHE A 336 10.36 -17.99 -4.50
CA PHE A 336 9.30 -17.17 -5.09
C PHE A 336 9.88 -16.01 -5.89
N PHE A 337 10.74 -15.18 -5.28
CA PHE A 337 11.28 -14.00 -5.94
C PHE A 337 12.24 -14.34 -7.08
N ARG A 338 12.97 -15.46 -6.98
CA ARG A 338 13.80 -15.98 -8.08
C ARG A 338 12.96 -16.29 -9.32
N ILE A 339 11.75 -16.84 -9.15
CA ILE A 339 10.85 -17.13 -10.27
C ILE A 339 10.16 -15.84 -10.73
N PHE A 340 9.68 -15.03 -9.78
CA PHE A 340 9.00 -13.76 -10.03
C PHE A 340 9.79 -12.85 -10.96
N PHE A 341 11.07 -12.61 -10.67
CA PHE A 341 11.93 -11.76 -11.49
C PHE A 341 12.46 -12.43 -12.76
N ARG A 342 12.24 -13.74 -12.96
CA ARG A 342 12.51 -14.44 -14.23
C ARG A 342 11.35 -14.33 -15.23
N LEU A 343 10.15 -13.98 -14.77
CA LEU A 343 9.03 -13.73 -15.67
C LEU A 343 9.31 -12.51 -16.57
N PRO A 344 8.64 -12.40 -17.73
CA PRO A 344 8.71 -11.21 -18.56
C PRO A 344 8.46 -9.93 -17.74
N SER A 345 9.22 -8.87 -18.04
CA SER A 345 9.23 -7.64 -17.23
C SER A 345 7.86 -7.03 -17.02
N TRP A 346 7.04 -6.99 -18.07
CA TRP A 346 5.67 -6.46 -18.00
C TRP A 346 4.80 -7.17 -16.95
N MET A 347 5.03 -8.46 -16.67
CA MET A 347 4.24 -9.21 -15.70
C MET A 347 4.56 -8.77 -14.27
N TRP A 348 5.84 -8.82 -13.88
CA TRP A 348 6.21 -8.46 -12.51
C TRP A 348 6.12 -6.95 -12.28
N GLN A 349 6.41 -6.11 -13.29
CA GLN A 349 6.23 -4.66 -13.20
C GLN A 349 4.76 -4.32 -13.00
N GLY A 350 3.89 -4.91 -13.82
CA GLY A 350 2.46 -4.66 -13.69
C GLY A 350 1.89 -5.19 -12.38
N PHE A 351 2.41 -6.32 -11.88
CA PHE A 351 2.01 -6.84 -10.57
C PHE A 351 2.37 -5.85 -9.46
N LEU A 352 3.63 -5.39 -9.39
CA LEU A 352 4.08 -4.43 -8.38
C LEU A 352 3.38 -3.06 -8.50
N GLY A 353 3.06 -2.63 -9.72
CA GLY A 353 2.35 -1.38 -10.00
C GLY A 353 0.83 -1.45 -9.89
N SER A 354 0.24 -2.63 -9.62
CA SER A 354 -1.21 -2.86 -9.66
C SER A 354 -1.88 -2.52 -11.00
N THR A 355 -1.16 -2.66 -12.13
CA THR A 355 -1.67 -2.30 -13.47
C THR A 355 -2.13 -3.50 -14.29
N LEU A 356 -1.87 -4.73 -13.83
CA LEU A 356 -2.36 -5.94 -14.50
C LEU A 356 -3.89 -6.02 -14.49
N SER A 357 -4.47 -6.43 -15.62
CA SER A 357 -5.89 -6.79 -15.68
C SER A 357 -6.16 -8.08 -14.91
N SER A 358 -7.45 -8.40 -14.66
CA SER A 358 -7.82 -9.67 -14.03
C SER A 358 -7.34 -10.88 -14.84
N ILE A 359 -7.35 -10.79 -16.19
CA ILE A 359 -6.84 -11.85 -17.06
C ILE A 359 -5.33 -11.99 -16.90
N ASP A 360 -4.61 -10.86 -16.90
CA ASP A 360 -3.16 -10.86 -16.74
C ASP A 360 -2.74 -11.40 -15.38
N LEU A 361 -3.51 -11.13 -14.31
CA LEU A 361 -3.28 -11.71 -12.99
C LEU A 361 -3.44 -13.23 -12.98
N VAL A 362 -4.43 -13.77 -13.70
CA VAL A 362 -4.60 -15.22 -13.86
C VAL A 362 -3.42 -15.81 -14.63
N VAL A 363 -3.01 -15.18 -15.74
CA VAL A 363 -1.85 -15.61 -16.54
C VAL A 363 -0.57 -15.55 -15.72
N PHE A 364 -0.38 -14.49 -14.92
CA PHE A 364 0.75 -14.32 -14.02
C PHE A 364 0.77 -15.44 -12.96
N ALA A 365 -0.35 -15.68 -12.28
CA ALA A 365 -0.46 -16.73 -11.28
C ALA A 365 -0.21 -18.13 -11.88
N PHE A 366 -0.75 -18.39 -13.06
CA PHE A 366 -0.51 -19.63 -13.80
C PHE A 366 0.96 -19.79 -14.19
N SER A 367 1.61 -18.72 -14.66
CA SER A 367 3.03 -18.74 -15.02
C SER A 367 3.92 -19.02 -13.82
N MET A 368 3.66 -18.35 -12.69
CA MET A 368 4.31 -18.62 -11.39
C MET A 368 4.11 -20.08 -10.98
N PHE A 369 2.89 -20.61 -11.13
CA PHE A 369 2.58 -22.00 -10.81
C PHE A 369 3.34 -22.96 -11.72
N VAL A 370 3.33 -22.79 -13.04
CA VAL A 370 3.98 -23.72 -13.99
C VAL A 370 5.49 -23.81 -13.76
N ILE A 371 6.15 -22.67 -13.58
CA ILE A 371 7.60 -22.57 -13.40
C ILE A 371 8.02 -22.98 -11.98
N GLY A 372 7.12 -22.84 -11.01
CA GLY A 372 7.38 -23.17 -9.60
C GLY A 372 7.85 -24.60 -9.37
N PRO A 373 8.76 -24.82 -8.39
CA PRO A 373 9.13 -26.17 -7.98
C PRO A 373 7.96 -26.88 -7.29
N MET A 374 8.04 -28.21 -7.20
CA MET A 374 6.91 -29.05 -6.80
C MET A 374 6.46 -28.80 -5.35
N ASP A 375 7.38 -28.53 -4.45
CA ASP A 375 7.14 -28.11 -3.07
C ASP A 375 6.30 -26.83 -2.98
N MET A 376 6.64 -25.81 -3.77
CA MET A 376 5.89 -24.55 -3.83
C MET A 376 4.49 -24.77 -4.44
N LYS A 377 4.38 -25.58 -5.50
CA LYS A 377 3.08 -25.97 -6.09
C LYS A 377 2.20 -26.66 -5.04
N MET A 378 2.76 -27.58 -4.27
CA MET A 378 2.03 -28.30 -3.22
C MET A 378 1.61 -27.39 -2.07
N LEU A 379 2.42 -26.39 -1.71
CA LEU A 379 2.04 -25.35 -0.75
C LEU A 379 0.85 -24.52 -1.25
N LEU A 380 0.88 -24.07 -2.50
CA LEU A 380 -0.21 -23.32 -3.12
C LEU A 380 -1.50 -24.15 -3.21
N ILE A 381 -1.41 -25.42 -3.62
CA ILE A 381 -2.56 -26.33 -3.66
C ILE A 381 -3.12 -26.58 -2.26
N ARG A 382 -2.26 -26.83 -1.26
CA ARG A 382 -2.71 -27.00 0.14
C ARG A 382 -3.37 -25.75 0.69
N HIS A 383 -2.88 -24.57 0.31
CA HIS A 383 -3.49 -23.31 0.70
C HIS A 383 -4.87 -23.16 0.04
N LEU A 384 -4.98 -23.41 -1.27
CA LEU A 384 -6.24 -23.40 -2.00
C LEU A 384 -7.26 -24.38 -1.41
N LEU A 385 -6.85 -25.58 -1.00
CA LEU A 385 -7.77 -26.58 -0.43
C LEU A 385 -8.21 -26.28 1.00
N LYS A 386 -7.46 -25.44 1.73
CA LYS A 386 -7.74 -25.11 3.15
C LYS A 386 -8.34 -23.72 3.34
N ASP A 387 -8.19 -22.83 2.37
CA ASP A 387 -8.67 -21.46 2.49
C ASP A 387 -10.15 -21.36 2.05
N PRO A 388 -11.06 -20.91 2.93
CA PRO A 388 -12.46 -20.71 2.56
C PRO A 388 -12.65 -19.74 1.39
N THR A 389 -11.68 -18.86 1.10
CA THR A 389 -11.73 -17.95 -0.04
C THR A 389 -11.51 -18.66 -1.39
N ALA A 390 -10.91 -19.85 -1.41
CA ALA A 390 -10.81 -20.64 -2.64
C ALA A 390 -12.18 -21.03 -3.19
N THR A 391 -13.14 -21.35 -2.31
CA THR A 391 -14.52 -21.63 -2.70
C THR A 391 -15.19 -20.40 -3.33
N THR A 392 -14.91 -19.21 -2.79
CA THR A 392 -15.38 -17.92 -3.34
C THR A 392 -14.72 -17.58 -4.67
N MET A 393 -13.42 -17.86 -4.82
CA MET A 393 -12.70 -17.62 -6.07
C MET A 393 -13.18 -18.58 -7.17
N ILE A 394 -13.36 -19.87 -6.83
CA ILE A 394 -13.96 -20.89 -7.69
C ILE A 394 -15.38 -20.46 -8.09
N SER A 395 -16.23 -20.05 -7.14
CA SER A 395 -17.59 -19.63 -7.48
C SER A 395 -17.63 -18.37 -8.35
N THR A 396 -16.74 -17.40 -8.12
CA THR A 396 -16.69 -16.11 -8.85
C THR A 396 -16.16 -16.28 -10.28
N TYR A 397 -15.20 -17.18 -10.51
CA TYR A 397 -14.57 -17.35 -11.83
C TYR A 397 -15.06 -18.56 -12.64
N LEU A 398 -15.74 -19.54 -12.02
CA LEU A 398 -16.36 -20.68 -12.72
C LEU A 398 -17.87 -20.52 -12.98
N THR A 399 -18.49 -19.41 -12.55
CA THR A 399 -19.79 -18.98 -13.08
C THR A 399 -19.61 -18.13 -14.34
N ILE A 400 -19.01 -18.75 -15.37
CA ILE A 400 -19.14 -18.31 -16.77
C ILE A 400 -20.30 -19.08 -17.39
#